data_AF-A0AA45MCT5-F1
#
_entry.id   AF-A0AA45MCT5-F1
#
_cell.length_a   1.000
_cell.length_b   1.000
_cell.length_c   1.000
_cell.angle_alpha   90.00
_cell.angle_beta   90.00
_cell.angle_gamma   90.00
#
_symmetry.space_group_name_H-M   'P 1'
#
loop_
_entity.id
_entity.type
_entity.pdbx_description
1 polymer ?
#
loop_
_entity_poly.entity_id
_entity_poly.type
_entity_poly.pdbx_seq_one_letter_code
_entity_poly.pdbx_strand_id
1 'polypeptide(L)'
;MMPRAVLCLMLALPGAPAIAQAPAAGAASPELREYAKLPVCTLSADGLRLAVEPCRTAPARKPMPRRPVPQIIQRMPVVKQAPQVAMPAAPPSPSLQTLLNPPNAPKALNNCGPTGCNDANGTHINNAGPGTAISPSGKVCNRNGVWLQC
;
A
#
# COMPACT_ATOMS: atom_id res chain seq x y z
N MET A 1 37.71 -25.52 -45.29
CA MET A 1 37.96 -24.46 -46.32
C MET A 1 37.10 -23.25 -45.97
N MET A 2 37.73 -22.13 -45.59
CA MET A 2 37.09 -20.79 -45.51
C MET A 2 37.06 -20.17 -46.93
N PRO A 3 36.20 -19.15 -47.24
CA PRO A 3 36.35 -17.75 -46.80
C PRO A 3 35.04 -17.12 -46.26
N ARG A 4 35.05 -16.36 -45.16
CA ARG A 4 35.30 -14.90 -45.05
C ARG A 4 34.32 -14.01 -45.85
N ALA A 5 33.33 -13.45 -45.16
CA ALA A 5 32.81 -12.11 -45.42
C ALA A 5 32.37 -11.49 -44.09
N VAL A 6 33.24 -10.60 -43.60
CA VAL A 6 33.05 -9.77 -42.41
C VAL A 6 32.24 -8.56 -42.85
N LEU A 7 31.03 -8.37 -42.32
CA LEU A 7 30.35 -7.09 -42.38
C LEU A 7 30.19 -6.57 -40.95
N CYS A 8 31.10 -5.69 -40.58
CA CYS A 8 31.00 -4.84 -39.40
C CYS A 8 29.76 -3.95 -39.51
N LEU A 9 28.77 -4.16 -38.66
CA LEU A 9 27.77 -3.13 -38.35
C LEU A 9 27.94 -2.70 -36.89
N MET A 10 28.60 -1.56 -36.73
CA MET A 10 28.68 -0.78 -35.51
C MET A 10 27.29 -0.31 -35.08
N LEU A 11 26.78 -0.79 -33.94
CA LEU A 11 25.70 -0.18 -33.17
C LEU A 11 26.04 -0.39 -31.69
N ALA A 12 26.86 0.50 -31.13
CA ALA A 12 26.41 1.66 -30.36
C ALA A 12 25.80 1.26 -28.99
N LEU A 13 26.63 1.42 -27.96
CA LEU A 13 26.26 1.47 -26.54
C LEU A 13 25.01 2.33 -26.31
N PRO A 14 24.01 1.87 -25.56
CA PRO A 14 23.16 2.78 -24.81
C PRO A 14 23.78 2.96 -23.41
N GLY A 15 24.58 4.02 -23.25
CA GLY A 15 24.83 4.62 -21.95
C GLY A 15 23.52 5.20 -21.44
N ALA A 16 23.02 4.67 -20.32
CA ALA A 16 21.84 5.19 -19.64
C ALA A 16 22.12 6.61 -19.10
N PRO A 17 21.38 7.66 -19.50
CA PRO A 17 21.46 8.92 -18.78
C PRO A 17 20.75 8.77 -17.43
N ALA A 18 21.54 8.84 -16.36
CA ALA A 18 21.05 9.07 -15.01
C ALA A 18 20.39 10.47 -14.96
N ILE A 19 19.06 10.51 -15.09
CA ILE A 19 18.28 11.72 -14.90
C ILE A 19 18.24 11.97 -13.38
N ALA A 20 19.15 12.83 -12.91
CA ALA A 20 19.04 13.50 -11.63
C ALA A 20 17.76 14.34 -11.64
N GLN A 21 16.74 13.91 -10.91
CA GLN A 21 15.52 14.68 -10.71
C GLN A 21 15.83 15.83 -9.75
N ALA A 22 16.12 17.01 -10.30
CA ALA A 22 16.02 18.25 -9.56
C ALA A 22 14.58 18.43 -9.08
N PRO A 23 14.33 18.90 -7.84
CA PRO A 23 12.97 19.17 -7.40
C PRO A 23 12.39 20.26 -8.30
N ALA A 24 11.34 19.91 -9.05
CA ALA A 24 10.54 20.87 -9.78
C ALA A 24 10.05 21.92 -8.78
N ALA A 25 10.68 23.09 -8.80
CA ALA A 25 10.12 24.29 -8.20
C ALA A 25 8.74 24.47 -8.83
N GLY A 26 7.70 24.20 -8.03
CA GLY A 26 6.35 23.97 -8.48
C GLY A 26 5.89 25.03 -9.47
N ALA A 27 5.45 24.58 -10.64
CA ALA A 27 4.70 25.43 -11.54
C ALA A 27 3.46 25.93 -10.78
N ALA A 28 3.46 27.21 -10.39
CA ALA A 28 2.31 27.85 -9.78
C ALA A 28 1.08 27.60 -10.69
N SER A 29 -0.02 27.14 -10.08
CA SER A 29 -1.27 26.83 -10.78
C SER A 29 -1.73 28.02 -11.63
N PRO A 30 -2.48 27.79 -12.72
CA PRO A 30 -2.99 28.88 -13.56
C PRO A 30 -3.79 29.91 -12.75
N GLU A 31 -4.51 29.48 -11.72
CA GLU A 31 -5.26 30.35 -10.81
C GLU A 31 -4.36 31.28 -9.99
N LEU A 32 -3.21 30.78 -9.49
CA LEU A 32 -2.23 31.61 -8.78
C LEU A 32 -1.61 32.68 -9.70
N ARG A 33 -1.42 32.35 -10.98
CA ARG A 33 -0.91 33.31 -11.97
C ARG A 33 -1.93 34.39 -12.28
N GLU A 34 -3.20 34.04 -12.36
CA GLU A 34 -4.28 35.01 -12.55
C GLU A 34 -4.42 35.92 -11.32
N TYR A 35 -4.41 35.34 -10.11
CA TYR A 35 -4.39 36.08 -8.85
C TYR A 35 -3.19 37.05 -8.75
N ALA A 36 -2.02 36.67 -9.24
CA ALA A 36 -0.84 37.52 -9.22
C ALA A 36 -0.95 38.76 -10.14
N LYS A 37 -1.81 38.73 -11.16
CA LYS A 37 -2.08 39.87 -12.06
C LYS A 37 -3.03 40.91 -11.44
N LEU A 38 -3.83 40.53 -10.43
CA LEU A 38 -4.77 41.45 -9.80
C LEU A 38 -4.03 42.60 -9.07
N PRO A 39 -4.62 43.80 -9.05
CA PRO A 39 -4.06 44.94 -8.31
C PRO A 39 -4.09 44.67 -6.80
N VAL A 40 -3.16 45.29 -6.06
CA VAL A 40 -3.15 45.20 -4.59
C VAL A 40 -4.38 45.91 -4.03
N CYS A 41 -5.06 45.29 -3.07
CA CYS A 41 -6.20 45.88 -2.38
C CYS A 41 -5.79 47.19 -1.67
N THR A 42 -6.42 48.29 -2.08
CA THR A 42 -6.35 49.60 -1.42
C THR A 42 -7.76 50.04 -1.02
N LEU A 43 -7.85 50.89 0.00
CA LEU A 43 -9.13 51.46 0.45
C LEU A 43 -9.56 52.59 -0.50
N SER A 44 -10.86 52.72 -0.72
CA SER A 44 -11.45 53.88 -1.39
C SER A 44 -11.26 55.14 -0.54
N ALA A 45 -11.49 56.32 -1.13
CA ALA A 45 -11.41 57.59 -0.40
C ALA A 45 -12.32 57.63 0.84
N ASP A 46 -13.43 56.88 0.80
CA ASP A 46 -14.40 56.78 1.89
C ASP A 46 -13.92 55.90 3.06
N GLY A 47 -12.85 55.10 2.86
CA GLY A 47 -12.32 54.19 3.87
C GLY A 47 -13.23 53.00 4.23
N LEU A 48 -14.38 52.87 3.57
CA LEU A 48 -15.38 51.83 3.87
C LEU A 48 -15.44 50.72 2.82
N ARG A 49 -14.80 50.90 1.66
CA ARG A 49 -14.81 49.94 0.57
C ARG A 49 -13.43 49.79 -0.06
N LEU A 50 -13.24 48.71 -0.79
CA LEU A 50 -12.07 48.51 -1.62
C LEU A 50 -12.16 49.43 -2.85
N ALA A 51 -11.04 49.99 -3.28
CA ALA A 51 -11.01 50.87 -4.44
C ALA A 51 -11.33 50.11 -5.74
N VAL A 52 -10.96 48.81 -5.82
CA VAL A 52 -11.20 47.93 -6.97
C VAL A 52 -11.50 46.51 -6.46
N GLU A 53 -12.56 45.88 -6.96
CA GLU A 53 -12.91 44.48 -6.72
C GLU A 53 -12.98 43.74 -8.08
N PRO A 54 -12.32 42.57 -8.26
CA PRO A 54 -11.49 41.80 -7.32
C PRO A 54 -10.03 42.30 -7.21
N CYS A 55 -9.44 42.22 -6.02
CA CYS A 55 -8.06 42.63 -5.74
C CYS A 55 -7.28 41.55 -4.97
N ARG A 56 -5.94 41.59 -5.06
CA ARG A 56 -5.05 40.70 -4.29
C ARG A 56 -4.73 41.29 -2.91
N THR A 57 -4.54 40.43 -1.92
CA THR A 57 -4.21 40.84 -0.56
C THR A 57 -2.89 41.64 -0.53
N ALA A 58 -2.84 42.65 0.34
CA ALA A 58 -1.67 43.47 0.50
C ALA A 58 -0.48 42.65 1.02
N PRO A 59 0.72 42.80 0.44
CA PRO A 59 1.92 42.13 0.93
C PRO A 59 2.19 42.47 2.41
N ALA A 60 2.63 41.47 3.17
CA ALA A 60 3.04 41.70 4.55
C ALA A 60 4.22 42.69 4.61
N ARG A 61 4.13 43.69 5.50
CA ARG A 61 5.24 44.60 5.77
C ARG A 61 6.41 43.82 6.37
N LYS A 62 7.63 44.07 5.88
CA LYS A 62 8.87 43.48 6.41
C LYS A 62 9.78 44.61 6.94
N PRO A 63 10.24 44.56 8.20
CA PRO A 63 9.93 43.60 9.25
C PRO A 63 8.52 43.80 9.85
N MET A 64 7.82 42.71 10.14
CA MET A 64 6.49 42.77 10.77
C MET A 64 6.67 42.83 12.30
N PRO A 65 6.17 43.86 12.99
CA PRO A 65 6.24 43.93 14.45
C PRO A 65 5.50 42.73 15.07
N ARG A 66 6.23 41.86 15.78
CA ARG A 66 5.59 40.81 16.59
C ARG A 66 5.25 41.40 17.95
N ARG A 67 3.98 41.37 18.34
CA ARG A 67 3.58 41.67 19.72
C ARG A 67 4.17 40.58 20.63
N PRO A 68 4.89 40.93 21.71
CA PRO A 68 5.29 39.95 22.71
C PRO A 68 4.06 39.25 23.27
N VAL A 69 4.06 37.92 23.25
CA VAL A 69 3.01 37.10 23.87
C VAL A 69 3.59 36.52 25.16
N PRO A 70 2.95 36.72 26.33
CA PRO A 70 3.39 36.09 27.56
C PRO A 70 3.27 34.57 27.43
N GLN A 71 4.37 33.85 27.63
CA GLN A 71 4.34 32.39 27.70
C GLN A 71 3.93 31.96 29.10
N ILE A 72 2.72 31.41 29.24
CA ILE A 72 2.27 30.77 30.47
C ILE A 72 2.67 29.30 30.38
N ILE A 73 3.76 28.92 31.05
CA ILE A 73 4.21 27.52 31.14
C ILE A 73 3.47 26.88 32.32
N GLN A 74 2.38 26.17 32.04
CA GLN A 74 1.74 25.33 33.05
C GLN A 74 2.54 24.05 33.25
N ARG A 75 2.75 23.66 34.51
CA ARG A 75 3.33 22.35 34.83
C ARG A 75 2.34 21.27 34.42
N MET A 76 2.82 20.23 33.73
CA MET A 76 2.00 19.06 33.45
C MET A 76 1.52 18.42 34.76
N PRO A 77 0.24 18.01 34.86
CA PRO A 77 -0.23 17.25 36.00
C PRO A 77 0.51 15.91 36.07
N VAL A 78 0.89 15.50 37.27
CA VAL A 78 1.49 14.18 37.52
C VAL A 78 0.39 13.14 37.32
N VAL A 79 0.37 12.49 36.16
CA VAL A 79 -0.56 11.39 35.86
C VAL A 79 -0.06 10.15 36.61
N LYS A 80 -0.82 9.69 37.60
CA LYS A 80 -0.60 8.37 38.20
C LYS A 80 -0.95 7.31 37.17
N GLN A 81 0.01 6.46 36.83
CA GLN A 81 -0.20 5.38 35.88
C GLN A 81 -1.21 4.38 36.45
N ALA A 82 -2.26 4.06 35.69
CA ALA A 82 -3.23 3.06 36.10
C ALA A 82 -2.58 1.67 36.19
N PRO A 83 -3.00 0.82 37.14
CA PRO A 83 -2.54 -0.56 37.23
C PRO A 83 -2.74 -1.29 35.90
N GLN A 84 -1.72 -2.00 35.43
CA GLN A 84 -1.82 -2.80 34.21
C GLN A 84 -2.68 -4.02 34.50
N VAL A 85 -3.86 -4.11 33.88
CA VAL A 85 -4.68 -5.32 33.94
C VAL A 85 -4.14 -6.31 32.90
N ALA A 86 -3.88 -7.56 33.33
CA ALA A 86 -3.40 -8.60 32.42
C ALA A 86 -4.44 -8.84 31.32
N MET A 87 -4.06 -8.61 30.06
CA MET A 87 -4.89 -8.97 28.93
C MET A 87 -4.76 -10.47 28.64
N PRO A 88 -5.84 -11.16 28.28
CA PRO A 88 -5.77 -12.52 27.75
C PRO A 88 -4.84 -12.57 26.55
N ALA A 89 -4.00 -13.61 26.45
CA ALA A 89 -3.11 -13.80 25.32
C ALA A 89 -3.92 -13.83 24.01
N ALA A 90 -3.57 -12.95 23.06
CA ALA A 90 -4.17 -12.97 21.73
C ALA A 90 -3.79 -14.30 21.04
N PRO A 91 -4.73 -14.92 20.30
CA PRO A 91 -4.41 -16.11 19.52
C PRO A 91 -3.33 -15.78 18.48
N PRO A 92 -2.40 -16.72 18.19
CA PRO A 92 -1.38 -16.50 17.18
C PRO A 92 -2.03 -16.21 15.82
N SER A 93 -1.48 -15.23 15.09
CA SER A 93 -1.93 -14.90 13.75
C SER A 93 -1.75 -16.12 12.82
N PRO A 94 -2.70 -16.39 11.92
CA PRO A 94 -2.57 -17.49 10.97
C PRO A 94 -1.37 -17.24 10.06
N SER A 95 -0.57 -18.29 9.83
CA SER A 95 0.53 -18.24 8.88
C SER A 95 0.05 -17.98 7.45
N LEU A 96 0.89 -17.43 6.59
CA LEU A 96 0.57 -17.26 5.16
C LEU A 96 0.13 -18.57 4.51
N GLN A 97 0.73 -19.69 4.91
CA GLN A 97 0.38 -21.03 4.43
C GLN A 97 -1.06 -21.40 4.79
N THR A 98 -1.54 -21.02 5.98
CA THR A 98 -2.93 -21.22 6.42
C THR A 98 -3.91 -20.36 5.64
N LEU A 99 -3.50 -19.17 5.18
CA LEU A 99 -4.34 -18.30 4.36
C LEU A 99 -4.46 -18.81 2.91
N LEU A 100 -3.38 -19.38 2.36
CA LEU A 100 -3.39 -19.95 1.00
C LEU A 100 -4.05 -21.33 0.94
N ASN A 101 -3.98 -22.10 2.03
CA ASN A 101 -4.61 -23.41 2.13
C ASN A 101 -5.43 -23.48 3.42
N PRO A 102 -6.71 -23.06 3.36
CA PRO A 102 -7.58 -23.11 4.51
C PRO A 102 -7.65 -24.56 5.04
N PRO A 103 -7.55 -24.77 6.37
CA PRO A 103 -7.92 -26.04 6.94
C PRO A 103 -9.38 -26.27 6.56
N ASN A 104 -9.64 -27.39 5.88
CA ASN A 104 -10.94 -27.82 5.36
C ASN A 104 -11.35 -27.35 3.96
N ALA A 105 -10.41 -26.82 3.17
CA ALA A 105 -10.66 -26.63 1.74
C ALA A 105 -10.80 -27.99 1.03
N PRO A 106 -11.75 -28.14 0.09
CA PRO A 106 -11.91 -29.35 -0.68
C PRO A 106 -10.67 -29.58 -1.55
N LYS A 107 -10.07 -30.77 -1.41
CA LYS A 107 -8.88 -31.20 -2.14
C LYS A 107 -9.30 -32.00 -3.38
N ALA A 108 -8.67 -31.73 -4.52
CA ALA A 108 -8.93 -32.47 -5.76
C ALA A 108 -8.12 -33.78 -5.78
N LEU A 109 -8.80 -34.88 -6.06
CA LEU A 109 -8.25 -36.24 -6.14
C LEU A 109 -8.14 -36.67 -7.61
N ASN A 110 -6.97 -37.15 -8.00
CA ASN A 110 -6.65 -37.65 -9.33
C ASN A 110 -6.27 -39.15 -9.28
N ASN A 111 -6.40 -39.85 -10.40
CA ASN A 111 -6.01 -41.26 -10.53
C ASN A 111 -6.60 -42.18 -9.44
N CYS A 112 -7.92 -42.14 -9.26
CA CYS A 112 -8.63 -43.03 -8.34
C CYS A 112 -8.72 -44.46 -8.90
N GLY A 113 -8.05 -45.40 -8.24
CA GLY A 113 -8.12 -46.82 -8.51
C GLY A 113 -8.73 -47.60 -7.32
N PRO A 114 -8.82 -48.94 -7.43
CA PRO A 114 -9.35 -49.78 -6.35
C PRO A 114 -8.52 -49.72 -5.05
N THR A 115 -7.26 -49.27 -5.13
CA THR A 115 -6.34 -49.16 -3.99
C THR A 115 -6.36 -47.78 -3.31
N GLY A 116 -6.89 -46.75 -3.97
CA GLY A 116 -6.87 -45.37 -3.46
C GLY A 116 -6.88 -44.30 -4.55
N CYS A 117 -6.75 -43.04 -4.13
CA CYS A 117 -6.70 -41.86 -5.00
C CYS A 117 -5.47 -41.01 -4.66
N ASN A 118 -4.94 -40.24 -5.60
CA ASN A 118 -3.85 -39.32 -5.35
C ASN A 118 -4.38 -37.89 -5.15
N ASP A 119 -3.87 -37.14 -4.17
CA ASP A 119 -4.18 -35.71 -4.03
C ASP A 119 -3.55 -34.89 -5.18
N ALA A 120 -3.94 -33.63 -5.33
CA ALA A 120 -3.33 -32.67 -6.27
C ALA A 120 -1.81 -32.51 -6.09
N ASN A 121 -1.30 -32.82 -4.89
CA ASN A 121 0.13 -32.81 -4.56
C ASN A 121 0.85 -34.13 -4.82
N GLY A 122 0.16 -35.15 -5.37
CA GLY A 122 0.72 -36.48 -5.65
C GLY A 122 0.75 -37.44 -4.46
N THR A 123 0.17 -37.06 -3.32
CA THR A 123 0.10 -37.92 -2.12
C THR A 123 -0.98 -38.99 -2.29
N HIS A 124 -0.62 -40.28 -2.17
CA HIS A 124 -1.57 -41.38 -2.25
C HIS A 124 -2.42 -41.50 -0.98
N ILE A 125 -3.74 -41.50 -1.14
CA ILE A 125 -4.76 -41.64 -0.11
C ILE A 125 -5.34 -43.05 -0.19
N ASN A 126 -5.01 -43.87 0.81
CA ASN A 126 -5.51 -45.24 0.92
C ASN A 126 -6.99 -45.24 1.33
N ASN A 127 -7.75 -46.23 0.87
CA ASN A 127 -9.19 -46.35 1.17
C ASN A 127 -10.03 -45.13 0.76
N ALA A 128 -9.69 -44.49 -0.37
CA ALA A 128 -10.48 -43.38 -0.93
C ALA A 128 -11.70 -43.89 -1.72
N GLY A 129 -12.57 -44.67 -1.08
CA GLY A 129 -13.80 -45.21 -1.68
C GLY A 129 -14.87 -44.14 -1.93
N PRO A 130 -15.95 -44.45 -2.66
CA PRO A 130 -17.07 -43.53 -2.82
C PRO A 130 -17.71 -43.23 -1.45
N GLY A 131 -17.84 -41.95 -1.10
CA GLY A 131 -18.50 -41.49 0.14
C GLY A 131 -17.53 -41.11 1.26
N THR A 132 -16.61 -41.99 1.67
CA THR A 132 -15.66 -41.69 2.74
C THR A 132 -14.24 -42.12 2.40
N ALA A 133 -13.27 -41.34 2.85
CA ALA A 133 -11.85 -41.55 2.59
C ALA A 133 -11.04 -41.13 3.82
N ILE A 134 -9.92 -41.81 4.07
CA ILE A 134 -9.07 -41.54 5.23
C ILE A 134 -7.88 -40.72 4.76
N SER A 135 -7.80 -39.46 5.19
CA SER A 135 -6.64 -38.60 4.92
C SER A 135 -5.36 -39.25 5.46
N PRO A 136 -4.18 -38.95 4.88
CA PRO A 136 -2.89 -39.40 5.44
C PRO A 136 -2.69 -39.04 6.93
N SER A 137 -3.43 -38.04 7.44
CA SER A 137 -3.47 -37.66 8.86
C SER A 137 -4.41 -38.53 9.74
N GLY A 138 -5.03 -39.58 9.18
CA GLY A 138 -5.96 -40.47 9.87
C GLY A 138 -7.36 -39.90 10.10
N LYS A 139 -7.67 -38.73 9.53
CA LYS A 139 -9.02 -38.14 9.61
C LYS A 139 -9.94 -38.78 8.58
N VAL A 140 -11.18 -39.07 8.98
CA VAL A 140 -12.24 -39.50 8.07
C VAL A 140 -12.79 -38.27 7.37
N CYS A 141 -12.78 -38.31 6.05
CA CYS A 141 -13.12 -37.21 5.17
C CYS A 141 -14.23 -37.66 4.22
N ASN A 142 -15.13 -36.75 3.87
CA ASN A 142 -16.20 -37.00 2.90
C ASN A 142 -15.64 -36.89 1.48
N ARG A 143 -15.93 -37.88 0.62
CA ARG A 143 -15.50 -37.89 -0.78
C ARG A 143 -16.70 -37.75 -1.71
N ASN A 144 -16.77 -36.62 -2.41
CA ASN A 144 -17.77 -36.34 -3.45
C ASN A 144 -17.11 -36.34 -4.84
N GLY A 145 -17.04 -37.52 -5.46
CA GLY A 145 -16.42 -37.72 -6.77
C GLY A 145 -14.90 -37.47 -6.76
N VAL A 146 -14.49 -36.36 -7.36
CA VAL A 146 -13.09 -35.91 -7.50
C VAL A 146 -12.68 -35.04 -6.30
N TRP A 147 -13.60 -34.68 -5.40
CA TRP A 147 -13.31 -33.80 -4.27
C TRP A 147 -13.29 -34.57 -2.95
N LEU A 148 -12.35 -34.22 -2.09
CA LEU A 148 -12.20 -34.72 -0.73
C LEU A 148 -12.27 -33.57 0.27
N GLN A 149 -13.16 -33.67 1.24
CA GLN A 149 -13.30 -32.70 2.32
C GLN A 149 -13.06 -33.36 3.68
N CYS A 150 -11.95 -32.96 4.29
CA CYS A 150 -11.56 -33.16 5.67
C CYS A 150 -11.70 -31.82 6.39
#